data_AF-A0A496ZSK6-F1
#
_entry.id   AF-A0A496ZSK6-F1
#
_cell.length_a   1.000
_cell.length_b   1.000
_cell.length_c   1.000
_cell.angle_alpha   90.00
_cell.angle_beta   90.00
_cell.angle_gamma   90.00
#
_symmetry.space_group_name_H-M   'P 1'
#
loop_
_entity.id
_entity.type
_entity.pdbx_description
1 polymer ?
#
loop_
_entity_poly.entity_id
_entity_poly.type
_entity_poly.pdbx_seq_one_letter_code
_entity_poly.pdbx_strand_id
1 'polypeptide(L)'
;MLCGRDRFLCGKKLYFIMANLCRDSNSNIENVFTEKEGNMQVLDLSEYKRIGISGAHGVGKTTLATKLSRISDLPLIPEFARDLLKLTHFNWRNPAKEDLVSWARFESAILLSYLFCVRTMPSFVADRTIFDVFSYILLQVAKYPFLAEYFVQARKCVESVDKLYDVILLYELPDGYDDRDGFFIHHCLERMLDGIKNDVRVIKINRDDKIYYGASYVTV
;
A
#
# COMPACT_ATOMS: atom_id res chain seq x y z
N MET A 1 -1.78 -22.35 -46.12
CA MET A 1 -0.39 -22.24 -45.60
C MET A 1 -0.15 -20.73 -45.47
N LEU A 2 -0.26 -20.03 -44.34
CA LEU A 2 -0.33 -20.26 -42.88
C LEU A 2 -1.72 -19.77 -42.36
N CYS A 3 -2.52 -20.51 -41.58
CA CYS A 3 -2.44 -20.76 -40.12
C CYS A 3 -2.17 -19.45 -39.35
N GLY A 4 -3.08 -18.81 -38.60
CA GLY A 4 -4.02 -19.32 -37.60
C GLY A 4 -3.53 -18.90 -36.20
N ARG A 5 -4.35 -18.12 -35.45
CA ARG A 5 -4.44 -17.97 -33.97
C ARG A 5 -5.14 -16.62 -33.63
N ASP A 6 -6.46 -16.62 -33.42
CA ASP A 6 -7.18 -16.74 -32.12
C ASP A 6 -7.19 -15.40 -31.35
N ARG A 7 -8.22 -14.54 -31.41
CA ARG A 7 -9.53 -14.62 -30.72
C ARG A 7 -9.54 -15.51 -29.48
N PHE A 8 -9.31 -14.94 -28.28
CA PHE A 8 -10.01 -15.28 -27.03
C PHE A 8 -9.80 -14.16 -26.00
N LEU A 9 -10.67 -13.15 -26.04
CA LEU A 9 -10.89 -12.18 -24.96
C LEU A 9 -12.29 -12.45 -24.38
N CYS A 10 -12.45 -13.59 -23.73
CA CYS A 10 -13.65 -13.92 -22.96
C CYS A 10 -13.20 -14.64 -21.70
N GLY A 11 -13.17 -13.91 -20.57
CA GLY A 11 -12.70 -14.38 -19.26
C GLY A 11 -11.29 -13.89 -18.91
N LYS A 12 -11.12 -12.60 -18.64
CA LYS A 12 -9.83 -12.05 -18.20
C LYS A 12 -9.60 -12.39 -16.71
N LYS A 13 -8.92 -13.50 -16.44
CA LYS A 13 -8.26 -13.71 -15.13
C LYS A 13 -6.98 -12.87 -15.09
N LEU A 14 -6.79 -12.09 -14.03
CA LEU A 14 -5.72 -11.10 -13.93
C LEU A 14 -4.56 -11.67 -13.13
N TYR A 15 -3.56 -12.16 -13.85
CA TYR A 15 -2.41 -12.85 -13.28
C TYR A 15 -1.23 -11.90 -13.09
N PHE A 16 -0.84 -11.63 -11.85
CA PHE A 16 0.31 -10.76 -11.55
C PHE A 16 1.63 -11.54 -11.45
N ILE A 17 2.60 -11.17 -12.30
CA ILE A 17 4.00 -11.58 -12.19
C ILE A 17 4.77 -10.40 -11.57
N MET A 18 5.09 -10.49 -10.29
CA MET A 18 5.74 -9.40 -9.55
C MET A 18 7.23 -9.22 -9.88
N ALA A 19 7.88 -10.26 -10.42
CA ALA A 19 9.34 -10.37 -10.53
C ALA A 19 10.03 -9.33 -11.45
N ASN A 20 9.32 -8.68 -12.39
CA ASN A 20 9.94 -7.74 -13.33
C ASN A 20 9.31 -6.34 -13.36
N LEU A 21 8.17 -6.12 -12.70
CA LEU A 21 7.50 -4.81 -12.73
C LEU A 21 8.21 -3.75 -11.88
N CYS A 22 8.99 -4.17 -10.87
CA CYS A 22 9.79 -3.28 -10.02
C CYS A 22 11.14 -2.88 -10.62
N ARG A 23 11.66 -3.62 -11.61
CA ARG A 23 13.02 -3.39 -12.15
C ARG A 23 13.06 -2.48 -13.37
N ASP A 24 11.95 -2.32 -14.10
CA ASP A 24 11.97 -1.55 -15.35
C ASP A 24 10.72 -0.66 -15.51
N SER A 25 10.96 0.64 -15.69
CA SER A 25 9.91 1.63 -15.98
C SER A 25 9.44 1.59 -17.44
N ASN A 26 10.17 0.90 -18.33
CA ASN A 26 9.91 0.87 -19.78
C ASN A 26 9.56 -0.52 -20.35
N SER A 27 9.39 -1.55 -19.52
CA SER A 27 9.03 -2.88 -20.04
C SER A 27 7.56 -2.94 -20.49
N ASN A 28 7.36 -3.18 -21.79
CA ASN A 28 6.07 -3.58 -22.35
C ASN A 28 5.60 -4.86 -21.64
N ILE A 29 4.46 -4.78 -20.97
CA ILE A 29 3.88 -5.84 -20.11
C ILE A 29 3.55 -7.12 -20.88
N GLU A 30 3.53 -7.08 -22.21
CA GLU A 30 3.09 -8.24 -23.02
C GLU A 30 4.03 -9.45 -22.98
N ASN A 31 5.30 -9.33 -22.55
CA ASN A 31 6.24 -10.46 -22.61
C ASN A 31 7.22 -10.52 -21.44
N VAL A 32 6.71 -10.65 -20.22
CA VAL A 32 7.54 -11.05 -19.08
C VAL A 32 7.30 -12.52 -18.76
N PHE A 33 7.92 -13.38 -19.57
CA PHE A 33 8.07 -14.80 -19.26
C PHE A 33 9.55 -15.14 -19.31
N THR A 34 10.14 -15.41 -18.15
CA THR A 34 11.34 -16.25 -18.09
C THR A 34 11.18 -17.23 -16.94
N GLU A 35 10.81 -18.45 -17.31
CA GLU A 35 10.89 -19.64 -16.48
C GLU A 35 12.35 -19.88 -16.09
N LYS A 36 12.64 -19.82 -14.79
CA LYS A 36 13.71 -20.60 -14.20
C LYS A 36 13.19 -21.28 -12.94
N GLU A 37 12.78 -22.52 -13.15
CA GLU A 37 12.75 -23.62 -12.17
C GLU A 37 12.04 -23.35 -10.82
N GLY A 38 10.74 -23.68 -10.80
CA GLY A 38 10.08 -24.21 -9.60
C GLY A 38 9.14 -23.25 -8.85
N ASN A 39 7.84 -23.36 -9.14
CA ASN A 39 6.70 -22.75 -8.43
C ASN A 39 6.56 -21.23 -8.55
N MET A 40 6.31 -20.74 -9.78
CA MET A 40 5.79 -19.39 -9.98
C MET A 40 4.32 -19.36 -9.52
N GLN A 41 4.06 -18.79 -8.34
CA GLN A 41 2.71 -18.59 -7.85
C GLN A 41 2.13 -17.35 -8.50
N VAL A 42 1.05 -17.56 -9.24
CA VAL A 42 0.34 -16.49 -9.92
C VAL A 42 -0.76 -15.98 -9.00
N LEU A 43 -0.64 -14.72 -8.57
CA LEU A 43 -1.67 -14.06 -7.79
C LEU A 43 -2.76 -13.54 -8.73
N ASP A 44 -3.97 -14.05 -8.54
CA ASP A 44 -5.17 -13.48 -9.12
C ASP A 44 -5.68 -12.37 -8.19
N LEU A 45 -5.52 -11.12 -8.63
CA LEU A 45 -6.03 -9.97 -7.89
C LEU A 45 -7.38 -9.47 -8.43
N SER A 46 -7.96 -10.14 -9.43
CA SER A 46 -9.20 -9.69 -10.10
C SER A 46 -10.43 -9.73 -9.19
N GLU A 47 -10.39 -10.52 -8.11
CA GLU A 47 -11.48 -10.59 -7.12
C GLU A 47 -11.49 -9.40 -6.15
N TYR A 48 -10.36 -8.71 -5.98
CA TYR A 48 -10.23 -7.62 -5.01
C TYR A 48 -10.58 -6.28 -5.63
N LYS A 49 -11.44 -5.53 -4.94
CA LYS A 49 -11.89 -4.21 -5.38
C LYS A 49 -11.15 -3.09 -4.67
N ARG A 50 -10.68 -3.30 -3.44
CA ARG A 50 -9.97 -2.32 -2.61
C ARG A 50 -8.59 -2.85 -2.26
N ILE A 51 -7.60 -2.47 -3.05
CA ILE A 51 -6.23 -2.97 -2.92
C ILE A 51 -5.36 -1.90 -2.27
N GLY A 52 -4.81 -2.21 -1.11
CA GLY A 52 -3.82 -1.37 -0.43
C GLY A 52 -2.40 -1.86 -0.70
N ILE A 53 -1.43 -0.95 -0.84
CA ILE A 53 -0.01 -1.32 -0.91
C ILE A 53 0.69 -0.65 0.26
N SER A 54 1.42 -1.40 1.10
CA SER A 54 2.12 -0.87 2.26
C SER A 54 3.58 -1.30 2.28
N GLY A 55 4.42 -0.52 2.96
CA GLY A 55 5.82 -0.86 3.19
C GLY A 55 6.78 0.34 3.13
N ALA A 56 8.06 0.05 3.31
CA ALA A 56 9.14 1.03 3.44
C ALA A 56 9.30 1.99 2.24
N HIS A 57 9.97 3.12 2.44
CA HIS A 57 10.24 4.07 1.35
C HIS A 57 11.15 3.46 0.28
N GLY A 58 11.02 3.91 -0.97
CA GLY A 58 11.95 3.53 -2.05
C GLY A 58 11.81 2.10 -2.61
N VAL A 59 10.89 1.26 -2.09
CA VAL A 59 10.71 -0.13 -2.56
C VAL A 59 9.85 -0.28 -3.83
N GLY A 60 9.50 0.83 -4.49
CA GLY A 60 8.75 0.79 -5.76
C GLY A 60 7.22 0.72 -5.63
N LYS A 61 6.65 0.97 -4.44
CA LYS A 61 5.20 0.92 -4.20
C LYS A 61 4.39 1.79 -5.16
N THR A 62 4.78 3.06 -5.36
CA THR A 62 4.12 3.97 -6.32
C THR A 62 4.09 3.41 -7.74
N THR A 63 5.19 2.82 -8.17
CA THR A 63 5.29 2.17 -9.48
C THR A 63 4.33 0.99 -9.57
N LEU A 64 4.29 0.13 -8.54
CA LEU A 64 3.36 -0.98 -8.49
C LEU A 64 1.90 -0.50 -8.48
N ALA A 65 1.55 0.46 -7.62
CA ALA A 65 0.20 0.99 -7.49
C ALA A 65 -0.32 1.54 -8.82
N THR A 66 0.53 2.32 -9.50
CA THR A 66 0.21 2.90 -10.82
C THR A 66 0.01 1.83 -11.88
N LYS A 67 0.91 0.83 -11.94
CA LYS A 67 0.79 -0.27 -12.90
C LYS A 67 -0.44 -1.12 -12.61
N LEU A 68 -0.67 -1.46 -11.34
CA LEU A 68 -1.81 -2.25 -10.88
C LEU A 68 -3.13 -1.55 -11.23
N SER A 69 -3.29 -0.27 -10.89
CA SER A 69 -4.47 0.54 -11.23
C SER A 69 -4.81 0.48 -12.73
N ARG A 70 -3.81 0.64 -13.61
CA ARG A 70 -4.02 0.58 -15.07
C ARG A 70 -4.43 -0.81 -15.55
N ILE A 71 -3.80 -1.85 -15.00
CA ILE A 71 -4.03 -3.23 -15.44
C ILE A 71 -5.39 -3.74 -14.94
N SER A 72 -5.80 -3.38 -13.73
CA SER A 72 -7.09 -3.78 -13.14
C SER A 72 -8.25 -2.84 -13.49
N ASP A 73 -7.98 -1.74 -14.19
CA ASP A 73 -8.95 -0.68 -14.49
C ASP A 73 -9.63 -0.12 -13.22
N LEU A 74 -8.85 -0.01 -12.15
CA LEU A 74 -9.27 0.55 -10.86
C LEU A 74 -8.70 1.96 -10.68
N PRO A 75 -9.45 2.90 -10.08
CA PRO A 75 -8.92 4.23 -9.80
C PRO A 75 -7.77 4.16 -8.79
N LEU A 76 -6.78 5.02 -8.97
CA LEU A 76 -5.63 5.14 -8.07
C LEU A 76 -5.89 6.21 -7.00
N ILE A 77 -5.82 5.82 -5.72
CA ILE A 77 -5.64 6.76 -4.61
C ILE A 77 -4.13 7.05 -4.50
N PRO A 78 -3.67 8.28 -4.73
CA PRO A 78 -2.26 8.61 -4.74
C PRO A 78 -1.68 8.72 -3.32
N GLU A 79 -0.34 8.77 -3.23
CA GLU A 79 0.36 9.15 -1.99
C GLU A 79 0.16 10.65 -1.71
N PHE A 80 -0.91 11.02 -1.01
CA PHE A 80 -1.23 12.44 -0.71
C PHE A 80 -0.09 13.20 -0.04
N ALA A 81 0.70 12.54 0.81
CA ALA A 81 1.87 13.16 1.45
C ALA A 81 2.82 13.75 0.42
N ARG A 82 3.08 13.05 -0.70
CA ARG A 82 3.97 13.52 -1.75
C ARG A 82 3.46 14.78 -2.44
N ASP A 83 2.16 14.85 -2.69
CA ASP A 83 1.56 16.01 -3.35
C ASP A 83 1.42 17.20 -2.42
N LEU A 84 1.05 16.97 -1.16
CA LEU A 84 1.00 18.02 -0.14
C LEU A 84 2.38 18.63 0.13
N LEU A 85 3.46 17.83 0.14
CA LEU A 85 4.83 18.35 0.30
C LEU A 85 5.22 19.31 -0.83
N LYS A 86 4.81 19.03 -2.07
CA LYS A 86 5.07 19.91 -3.21
C LYS A 86 4.32 21.24 -3.09
N LEU A 87 3.11 21.22 -2.52
CA LEU A 87 2.23 22.39 -2.43
C LEU A 87 2.51 23.28 -1.22
N THR A 88 2.91 22.68 -0.10
CA THR A 88 3.01 23.39 1.20
C THR A 88 4.44 23.75 1.59
N HIS A 89 5.44 23.16 0.91
CA HIS A 89 6.86 23.25 1.30
C HIS A 89 7.16 22.77 2.75
N PHE A 90 6.22 22.05 3.36
CA PHE A 90 6.33 21.54 4.73
C PHE A 90 7.55 20.63 4.90
N ASN A 91 8.36 20.85 5.94
CA ASN A 91 9.54 20.03 6.20
C ASN A 91 9.22 18.83 7.11
N TRP A 92 8.70 17.76 6.52
CA TRP A 92 8.36 16.53 7.24
C TRP A 92 9.55 15.86 7.95
N ARG A 93 10.80 16.08 7.49
CA ARG A 93 12.00 15.47 8.10
C ARG A 93 12.37 16.12 9.42
N ASN A 94 11.94 17.36 9.64
CA ASN A 94 12.22 18.07 10.88
C ASN A 94 10.96 18.77 11.40
N PRO A 95 9.99 18.01 11.93
CA PRO A 95 8.76 18.56 12.50
C PRO A 95 9.02 19.51 13.66
N ALA A 96 10.20 19.48 14.30
CA ALA A 96 10.58 20.40 15.36
C ALA A 96 10.97 21.79 14.85
N LYS A 97 11.32 21.92 13.56
CA LYS A 97 11.51 23.22 12.90
C LYS A 97 10.19 23.80 12.38
N GLU A 98 9.22 22.94 12.14
CA GLU A 98 7.83 23.34 11.92
C GLU A 98 7.18 23.54 13.30
N ASP A 99 6.14 24.37 13.38
CA ASP A 99 5.32 24.35 14.58
C ASP A 99 4.45 23.07 14.60
N LEU A 100 4.15 22.57 15.81
CA LEU A 100 3.38 21.34 15.99
C LEU A 100 1.97 21.41 15.40
N VAL A 101 1.38 22.61 15.33
CA VAL A 101 0.06 22.81 14.74
C VAL A 101 0.13 22.60 13.23
N SER A 102 1.19 23.08 12.58
CA SER A 102 1.45 22.86 11.16
C SER A 102 1.67 21.38 10.85
N TRP A 103 2.40 20.64 11.69
CA TRP A 103 2.52 19.18 11.54
C TRP A 103 1.18 18.46 11.68
N ALA A 104 0.41 18.78 12.73
CA ALA A 104 -0.89 18.15 12.96
C ALA A 104 -1.87 18.43 11.81
N ARG A 105 -1.85 19.66 11.25
CA ARG A 105 -2.64 20.02 10.07
C ARG A 105 -2.20 19.24 8.83
N PHE A 106 -0.89 19.07 8.62
CA PHE A 106 -0.34 18.32 7.50
C PHE A 106 -0.78 16.84 7.54
N GLU A 107 -0.61 16.16 8.68
CA GLU A 107 -1.07 14.78 8.84
C GLU A 107 -2.60 14.65 8.77
N SER A 108 -3.34 15.61 9.32
CA SER A 108 -4.80 15.63 9.23
C SER A 108 -5.24 15.74 7.78
N ALA A 109 -4.58 16.56 6.98
CA ALA A 109 -4.89 16.72 5.57
C ALA A 109 -4.66 15.40 4.79
N ILE A 110 -3.56 14.69 5.07
CA ILE A 110 -3.30 13.37 4.49
C ILE A 110 -4.39 12.39 4.88
N LEU A 111 -4.67 12.25 6.17
CA LEU A 111 -5.64 11.30 6.70
C LEU A 111 -7.06 11.56 6.17
N LEU A 112 -7.52 12.81 6.21
CA LEU A 112 -8.85 13.18 5.76
C LEU A 112 -9.01 13.01 4.25
N SER A 113 -7.95 13.28 3.46
CA SER A 113 -7.97 13.02 2.02
C SER A 113 -8.08 11.52 1.72
N TYR A 114 -7.33 10.68 2.43
CA TYR A 114 -7.46 9.22 2.33
C TYR A 114 -8.86 8.74 2.70
N LEU A 115 -9.38 9.17 3.86
CA LEU A 115 -10.70 8.78 4.33
C LEU A 115 -11.81 9.19 3.37
N PHE A 116 -11.70 10.39 2.79
CA PHE A 116 -12.63 10.84 1.77
C PHE A 116 -12.62 9.90 0.56
N CYS A 117 -11.45 9.57 0.01
CA CYS A 117 -11.35 8.66 -1.12
C CYS A 117 -11.87 7.26 -0.78
N VAL A 118 -11.47 6.68 0.35
CA VAL A 118 -11.91 5.33 0.74
C VAL A 118 -13.43 5.24 0.94
N ARG A 119 -14.06 6.31 1.46
CA ARG A 119 -15.53 6.35 1.64
C ARG A 119 -16.29 6.57 0.34
N THR A 120 -15.72 7.32 -0.60
CA THR A 120 -16.43 7.70 -1.83
C THR A 120 -16.15 6.77 -3.00
N MET A 121 -15.02 6.05 -2.98
CA MET A 121 -14.61 5.13 -4.03
C MET A 121 -14.93 3.69 -3.61
N PRO A 122 -15.91 3.01 -4.25
CA PRO A 122 -16.26 1.64 -3.89
C PRO A 122 -15.15 0.63 -4.20
N SER A 123 -14.27 0.96 -5.14
CA SER A 123 -13.13 0.16 -5.60
C SER A 123 -11.95 1.06 -5.97
N PHE A 124 -10.73 0.67 -5.64
CA PHE A 124 -9.50 1.43 -5.88
C PHE A 124 -8.22 0.60 -5.66
N VAL A 125 -7.10 1.15 -6.14
CA VAL A 125 -5.74 0.79 -5.71
C VAL A 125 -5.16 1.97 -4.94
N ALA A 126 -4.61 1.74 -3.76
CA ALA A 126 -4.02 2.80 -2.93
C ALA A 126 -2.48 2.74 -2.94
N ASP A 127 -1.85 3.81 -3.42
CA ASP A 127 -0.40 4.02 -3.28
C ASP A 127 -0.09 4.46 -1.84
N ARG A 128 0.17 3.47 -0.98
CA ARG A 128 0.13 3.52 0.50
C ARG A 128 -1.24 3.27 1.09
N THR A 129 -1.23 2.60 2.23
CA THR A 129 -2.41 2.37 3.03
C THR A 129 -2.59 3.48 4.07
N ILE A 130 -3.79 3.58 4.63
CA ILE A 130 -4.05 4.44 5.79
C ILE A 130 -3.21 4.03 7.02
N PHE A 131 -2.76 2.77 7.06
CA PHE A 131 -1.86 2.26 8.08
C PHE A 131 -0.44 2.82 7.96
N ASP A 132 0.01 3.16 6.75
CA ASP A 132 1.26 3.91 6.59
C ASP A 132 1.13 5.27 7.30
N VAL A 133 0.00 5.96 7.14
CA VAL A 133 -0.27 7.26 7.81
C VAL A 133 -0.28 7.11 9.33
N PHE A 134 -0.98 6.10 9.87
CA PHE A 134 -0.97 5.84 11.31
C PHE A 134 0.39 5.47 11.86
N SER A 135 1.20 4.77 11.10
CA SER A 135 2.57 4.48 11.49
C SER A 135 3.36 5.79 11.66
N TYR A 136 3.23 6.76 10.75
CA TYR A 136 3.87 8.07 10.95
C TYR A 136 3.33 8.83 12.16
N ILE A 137 2.01 8.81 12.38
CA ILE A 137 1.42 9.45 13.56
C ILE A 137 1.94 8.80 14.85
N LEU A 138 1.98 7.47 14.93
CA LEU A 138 2.50 6.73 16.08
C LEU A 138 3.98 7.03 16.34
N LEU A 139 4.78 7.12 15.29
CA LEU A 139 6.20 7.50 15.40
C LEU A 139 6.35 8.88 16.05
N GLN A 140 5.43 9.81 15.75
CA GLN A 140 5.44 11.15 16.33
C GLN A 140 4.85 11.18 17.74
N VAL A 141 3.82 10.40 18.04
CA VAL A 141 3.30 10.22 19.41
C VAL A 141 4.39 9.68 20.34
N ALA A 142 5.22 8.74 19.88
CA ALA A 142 6.34 8.21 20.65
C ALA A 142 7.37 9.30 21.01
N LYS A 143 7.54 10.31 20.14
CA LYS A 143 8.42 11.46 20.37
C LYS A 143 7.75 12.57 21.19
N TYR A 144 6.44 12.73 21.00
CA TYR A 144 5.63 13.82 21.51
C TYR A 144 4.31 13.29 22.10
N PRO A 145 4.31 12.80 23.36
CA PRO A 145 3.17 12.09 23.94
C PRO A 145 1.84 12.87 23.99
N PHE A 146 1.88 14.21 23.99
CA PHE A 146 0.66 15.03 23.94
C PHE A 146 -0.12 14.85 22.63
N LEU A 147 0.48 14.30 21.57
CA LEU A 147 -0.21 13.93 20.34
C LEU A 147 -1.07 12.66 20.48
N ALA A 148 -1.06 11.99 21.63
CA ALA A 148 -1.85 10.77 21.86
C ALA A 148 -3.36 11.01 21.64
N GLU A 149 -3.89 12.18 22.02
CA GLU A 149 -5.29 12.52 21.78
C GLU A 149 -5.60 12.61 20.28
N TYR A 150 -4.70 13.24 19.51
CA TYR A 150 -4.82 13.31 18.05
C TYR A 150 -4.85 11.90 17.44
N PHE A 151 -3.98 10.99 17.89
CA PHE A 151 -3.99 9.60 17.44
C PHE A 151 -5.31 8.90 17.77
N VAL A 152 -5.87 9.09 18.97
CA VAL A 152 -7.16 8.52 19.35
C VAL A 152 -8.29 9.02 18.44
N GLN A 153 -8.30 10.32 18.13
CA GLN A 153 -9.30 10.90 17.22
C GLN A 153 -9.14 10.35 15.78
N ALA A 154 -7.90 10.32 15.29
CA ALA A 154 -7.55 9.77 13.99
C ALA A 154 -8.00 8.30 13.86
N ARG A 155 -7.75 7.49 14.90
CA ARG A 155 -8.18 6.09 15.01
C ARG A 155 -9.70 5.95 14.92
N LYS A 156 -10.46 6.73 15.67
CA LYS A 156 -11.94 6.70 15.61
C LYS A 156 -12.48 7.01 14.21
N CYS A 157 -11.85 7.94 13.50
CA CYS A 157 -12.23 8.24 12.12
C CYS A 157 -12.04 7.04 11.18
N VAL A 158 -10.97 6.27 11.36
CA VAL A 158 -10.70 5.05 10.59
C VAL A 158 -11.62 3.90 10.99
N GLU A 159 -11.87 3.70 12.29
CA GLU A 159 -12.78 2.69 12.81
C GLU A 159 -14.24 2.91 12.36
N SER A 160 -14.61 4.15 12.02
CA SER A 160 -15.93 4.47 11.46
C SER A 160 -16.08 4.12 9.97
N VAL A 161 -15.05 3.56 9.32
CA VAL A 161 -15.13 3.11 7.93
C VAL A 161 -15.42 1.61 7.90
N ASP A 162 -16.58 1.24 7.36
CA ASP A 162 -17.07 -0.15 7.34
C ASP A 162 -16.06 -1.16 6.79
N LYS A 163 -15.31 -0.77 5.75
CA LYS A 163 -14.27 -1.62 5.16
C LYS A 163 -13.19 -0.77 4.49
N LEU A 164 -11.94 -0.94 4.92
CA LEU A 164 -10.81 -0.19 4.36
C LEU A 164 -10.27 -0.85 3.08
N TYR A 165 -9.93 -2.13 3.16
CA TYR A 165 -9.30 -2.88 2.08
C TYR A 165 -9.91 -4.27 1.98
N ASP A 166 -9.84 -4.89 0.80
CA ASP A 166 -10.04 -6.33 0.65
C ASP A 166 -8.71 -7.07 0.80
N VAL A 167 -7.63 -6.46 0.28
CA VAL A 167 -6.28 -7.00 0.33
C VAL A 167 -5.25 -5.89 0.54
N ILE A 168 -4.21 -6.20 1.30
CA ILE A 168 -3.01 -5.37 1.46
C ILE A 168 -1.80 -6.15 0.94
N LEU A 169 -1.13 -5.54 -0.02
CA LEU A 169 0.15 -5.96 -0.54
C LEU A 169 1.26 -5.33 0.31
N LEU A 170 1.87 -6.13 1.19
CA LEU A 170 2.88 -5.68 2.13
C LEU A 170 4.29 -5.97 1.61
N TYR A 171 5.03 -4.92 1.24
CA TYR A 171 6.42 -5.04 0.83
C TYR A 171 7.35 -5.18 2.02
N GLU A 172 7.91 -6.38 2.21
CA GLU A 172 8.91 -6.66 3.24
C GLU A 172 10.26 -6.04 2.90
N LEU A 173 10.90 -5.47 3.92
CA LEU A 173 12.28 -5.05 3.81
C LEU A 173 13.17 -6.29 3.72
N PRO A 174 14.20 -6.31 2.85
CA PRO A 174 15.21 -7.35 2.89
C PRO A 174 15.90 -7.41 4.25
N ASP A 175 16.33 -8.60 4.65
CA ASP A 175 17.15 -8.76 5.85
C ASP A 175 18.40 -7.86 5.77
N GLY A 176 18.65 -7.09 6.84
CA GLY A 176 19.77 -6.16 6.92
C GLY A 176 19.55 -4.78 6.25
N TYR A 177 18.35 -4.48 5.76
CA TYR A 177 18.03 -3.13 5.27
C TYR A 177 17.82 -2.16 6.45
N ASP A 178 18.76 -1.23 6.65
CA ASP A 178 18.72 -0.19 7.70
C ASP A 178 17.79 0.97 7.30
N ASP A 179 16.50 0.67 7.12
CA ASP A 179 15.44 1.68 7.07
C ASP A 179 14.63 1.60 8.36
N ARG A 180 15.05 2.37 9.37
CA ARG A 180 14.36 2.48 10.66
C ARG A 180 12.89 2.87 10.51
N ASP A 181 12.54 3.65 9.48
CA ASP A 181 11.15 4.06 9.23
C ASP A 181 10.35 2.88 8.66
N GLY A 182 10.94 2.14 7.72
CA GLY A 182 10.32 0.95 7.13
C GLY A 182 10.09 -0.18 8.13
N PHE A 183 11.03 -0.44 9.05
CA PHE A 183 10.85 -1.41 10.14
C PHE A 183 9.71 -1.01 11.07
N PHE A 184 9.62 0.28 11.41
CA PHE A 184 8.56 0.82 12.26
C PHE A 184 7.17 0.65 11.62
N ILE A 185 7.04 0.93 10.31
CA ILE A 185 5.78 0.75 9.58
C ILE A 185 5.33 -0.70 9.59
N HIS A 186 6.24 -1.64 9.35
CA HIS A 186 5.94 -3.08 9.40
C HIS A 186 5.38 -3.49 10.76
N HIS A 187 6.10 -3.14 11.83
CA HIS A 187 5.68 -3.50 13.18
C HIS A 187 4.35 -2.85 13.58
N CYS A 188 4.12 -1.59 13.17
CA CYS A 188 2.88 -0.91 13.43
C CYS A 188 1.71 -1.51 12.64
N LEU A 189 1.94 -1.86 11.37
CA LEU A 189 0.94 -2.48 10.53
C LEU A 189 0.46 -3.81 11.12
N GLU A 190 1.38 -4.71 11.50
CA GLU A 190 1.03 -6.01 12.10
C GLU A 190 0.15 -5.80 13.36
N ARG A 191 0.53 -4.89 14.25
CA ARG A 191 -0.24 -4.60 15.47
C ARG A 191 -1.60 -3.94 15.19
N MET A 192 -1.68 -3.09 14.17
CA MET A 192 -2.93 -2.46 13.78
C MET A 192 -3.88 -3.47 13.14
N LEU A 193 -3.35 -4.40 12.34
CA LEU A 193 -4.14 -5.47 11.74
C LEU A 193 -4.66 -6.45 12.80
N ASP A 194 -3.87 -6.79 13.82
CA ASP A 194 -4.33 -7.61 14.95
C ASP A 194 -5.51 -6.98 15.71
N GLY A 195 -5.58 -5.65 15.76
CA GLY A 195 -6.61 -4.91 16.48
C GLY A 195 -7.84 -4.54 15.66
N ILE A 196 -7.77 -4.64 14.33
CA ILE A 196 -8.83 -4.24 13.43
C ILE A 196 -9.54 -5.50 12.94
N LYS A 197 -10.78 -5.68 13.41
CA LYS A 197 -11.72 -6.71 12.91
C LYS A 197 -12.14 -6.41 11.48
N ASN A 198 -11.22 -6.55 10.53
CA ASN A 198 -11.54 -6.48 9.12
C ASN A 198 -11.04 -7.75 8.47
N ASP A 199 -11.92 -8.40 7.69
CA ASP A 199 -11.58 -9.46 6.75
C ASP A 199 -10.70 -8.89 5.62
N VAL A 200 -9.46 -8.52 5.98
CA VAL A 200 -8.44 -8.00 5.08
C VAL A 200 -7.40 -9.09 4.90
N ARG A 201 -7.23 -9.52 3.65
CA ARG A 201 -6.14 -10.42 3.30
C ARG A 201 -4.83 -9.65 3.27
N VAL A 202 -3.78 -10.17 3.88
CA VAL A 202 -2.43 -9.59 3.79
C VAL A 202 -1.57 -10.51 2.94
N ILE A 203 -0.91 -9.95 1.92
CA ILE A 203 -0.03 -10.68 1.02
C ILE A 203 1.35 -10.04 1.13
N LYS A 204 2.31 -10.81 1.66
CA LYS A 204 3.69 -10.36 1.86
C LYS A 204 4.48 -10.54 0.56
N ILE A 205 5.18 -9.49 0.15
CA ILE A 205 5.97 -9.43 -1.06
C ILE A 205 7.41 -9.16 -0.65
N ASN A 206 8.29 -10.12 -0.91
CA ASN A 206 9.71 -9.96 -0.67
C ASN A 206 10.43 -9.50 -1.95
N ARG A 207 11.49 -8.71 -1.80
CA ARG A 207 12.27 -8.12 -2.91
C ARG A 207 13.09 -9.17 -3.67
N ASP A 208 13.34 -10.33 -3.07
CA ASP A 208 14.02 -11.47 -3.73
C ASP A 208 13.12 -12.22 -4.74
N ASP A 209 12.09 -11.55 -5.26
CA ASP A 209 11.12 -12.07 -6.23
C ASP A 209 10.35 -13.32 -5.75
N LYS A 210 10.40 -13.62 -4.44
CA LYS A 210 9.63 -14.69 -3.79
C LYS A 210 8.41 -14.11 -3.08
N ILE A 211 7.24 -14.63 -3.44
CA ILE A 211 5.97 -14.28 -2.80
C ILE A 211 5.73 -15.29 -1.69
N TYR A 212 5.57 -14.81 -0.47
CA TYR A 212 5.23 -15.64 0.68
C TYR A 212 3.84 -15.28 1.16
N TYR A 213 2.94 -16.26 1.24
CA TYR A 213 1.66 -16.07 1.92
C TYR A 213 1.92 -16.01 3.43
N GLY A 214 1.86 -14.81 3.99
CA GLY A 214 1.63 -14.63 5.42
C GLY A 214 0.20 -15.07 5.77
N ALA A 215 0.01 -15.50 7.01
CA ALA A 215 -1.27 -15.99 7.51
C ALA A 215 -2.43 -15.03 7.14
N SER A 216 -3.53 -15.60 6.63
CA SER A 216 -4.80 -14.90 6.62
C SER A 216 -5.17 -14.60 8.06
N TYR A 217 -5.17 -13.34 8.47
CA TYR A 217 -5.79 -12.93 9.72
C TYR A 217 -7.30 -13.02 9.52
N VAL A 218 -7.86 -14.23 9.64
CA VAL A 218 -9.29 -14.42 9.84
C VAL A 218 -9.49 -14.37 11.34
N THR A 219 -9.80 -13.19 11.87
CA THR A 219 -10.41 -13.13 13.20
C THR A 219 -11.87 -13.48 13.03
N VAL A 220 -12.23 -14.72 13.38
CA VAL A 220 -13.62 -15.19 13.52
C VAL A 220 -14.34 -14.33 14.58
#